data_AF-A0A7J7JHE3-F1
#
_entry.id   AF-A0A7J7JHE3-F1
#
_cell.length_a   1.000
_cell.length_b   1.000
_cell.length_c   1.000
_cell.angle_alpha   90.00
_cell.angle_beta   90.00
_cell.angle_gamma   90.00
#
_symmetry.space_group_name_H-M   'P 1'
#
loop_
_entity.id
_entity.type
_entity.pdbx_description
1 polymer ?
#
loop_
_entity_poly.entity_id
_entity_poly.type
_entity_poly.pdbx_seq_one_letter_code
_entity_poly.pdbx_strand_id
1 'polypeptide(L)'
;MTVSQDLYLSGVALTFLIAFSSLYIQLPGLYGEKGLLPAGNVIQREPQSISEFLDQPTLLRYRYRYWLDTESAMDVVCVSGIILSFLATVYAPMRTTLVYAILWILYMSMYSVGQTFLWFQWDILLLEAGFLAMIVAPLQILGLPSKHHHDNVTMWLVKWLLFRLMFASGVVKLQSHCDTWWSLTALDWHFESQCIPTPLAWYFHHTPQWFRMFSNASVFVIQIAVSFLFFAPTKTLRMFSFYAQVSIRM
;
A
#
# COMPACT_ATOMS: atom_id res chain seq x y z
N MET A 1 -22.50 0.97 8.70
CA MET A 1 -21.03 0.90 8.66
C MET A 1 -20.51 1.36 10.01
N THR A 2 -19.57 0.65 10.63
CA THR A 2 -18.96 1.12 11.89
C THR A 2 -17.99 2.27 11.62
N VAL A 3 -17.76 3.13 12.62
CA VAL A 3 -16.79 4.25 12.49
C VAL A 3 -15.40 3.74 12.07
N SER A 4 -14.95 2.60 12.61
CA SER A 4 -13.65 2.02 12.26
C SER A 4 -13.56 1.54 10.80
N GLN A 5 -14.62 0.91 10.28
CA GLN A 5 -14.67 0.51 8.87
C GLN A 5 -14.73 1.73 7.95
N ASP A 6 -15.53 2.74 8.32
CA ASP A 6 -15.65 3.98 7.57
C ASP A 6 -14.31 4.69 7.42
N LEU A 7 -13.58 4.83 8.53
CA LEU A 7 -12.24 5.42 8.55
C LEU A 7 -11.22 4.59 7.78
N TYR A 8 -11.25 3.26 7.89
CA TYR A 8 -10.38 2.38 7.12
C TYR A 8 -10.60 2.54 5.61
N LEU A 9 -11.85 2.44 5.17
CA LEU A 9 -12.22 2.59 3.77
C LEU A 9 -11.85 3.99 3.25
N SER A 10 -12.16 5.05 4.01
CA SER A 10 -11.76 6.42 3.67
C SER A 10 -10.23 6.55 3.53
N GLY A 11 -9.47 6.00 4.48
CA GLY A 11 -8.01 6.06 4.48
C GLY A 11 -7.39 5.31 3.30
N VAL A 12 -7.93 4.14 2.93
CA VAL A 12 -7.49 3.41 1.74
C VAL A 12 -7.84 4.18 0.46
N ALA A 13 -9.04 4.76 0.37
CA ALA A 13 -9.43 5.59 -0.76
C ALA A 13 -8.54 6.83 -0.90
N LEU A 14 -8.23 7.51 0.20
CA LEU A 14 -7.30 8.64 0.21
C LEU A 14 -5.90 8.23 -0.23
N THR A 15 -5.45 7.04 0.17
CA THR A 15 -4.13 6.52 -0.24
C THR A 15 -4.09 6.22 -1.74
N PHE A 16 -5.14 5.62 -2.30
CA PHE A 16 -5.30 5.48 -3.76
C PHE A 16 -5.30 6.83 -4.47
N LEU A 17 -6.01 7.83 -3.92
CA LEU A 17 -6.05 9.18 -4.49
C LEU A 17 -4.65 9.79 -4.58
N ILE A 18 -3.88 9.71 -3.50
CA ILE A 18 -2.48 10.20 -3.45
C ILE A 18 -1.62 9.41 -4.44
N ALA A 19 -1.73 8.08 -4.46
CA ALA A 19 -0.93 7.23 -5.33
C ALA A 19 -1.19 7.48 -6.82
N PHE A 20 -2.46 7.52 -7.25
CA PHE A 20 -2.81 7.82 -8.65
C PHE A 20 -2.44 9.25 -9.04
N SER A 21 -2.65 10.23 -8.15
CA SER A 21 -2.27 11.64 -8.43
C SER A 21 -0.76 11.79 -8.59
N SER A 22 0.02 11.13 -7.72
CA SER A 22 1.48 11.11 -7.79
C SER A 22 1.95 10.42 -9.07
N LEU A 23 1.35 9.28 -9.42
CA LEU A 23 1.69 8.52 -10.62
C LEU A 23 1.38 9.31 -11.88
N TYR A 24 0.20 9.95 -11.97
CA TYR A 24 -0.22 10.76 -13.12
C TYR A 24 0.80 11.84 -13.49
N ILE A 25 1.34 12.55 -12.50
CA ILE A 25 2.36 13.59 -12.72
C ILE A 25 3.68 12.98 -13.25
N GLN A 26 4.00 11.76 -12.83
CA GLN A 26 5.24 11.07 -13.21
C GLN A 26 5.15 10.31 -14.53
N LEU A 27 3.93 10.03 -15.03
CA LEU A 27 3.70 9.20 -16.21
C LEU A 27 4.53 9.61 -17.44
N PRO A 28 4.52 10.89 -17.89
CA PRO A 28 5.22 11.26 -19.12
C PRO A 28 6.74 11.05 -19.03
N GLY A 29 7.32 11.30 -17.85
CA GLY A 29 8.76 11.17 -17.62
C GLY A 29 9.22 9.73 -17.40
N LEU A 30 8.40 8.89 -16.75
CA LEU A 30 8.76 7.52 -16.44
C LEU A 30 8.36 6.54 -17.56
N TYR A 31 7.11 6.60 -18.01
CA TYR A 31 6.49 5.54 -18.81
C TYR A 31 6.03 5.97 -20.20
N GLY A 32 6.04 7.27 -20.49
CA GLY A 32 5.78 7.80 -21.83
C GLY A 32 6.75 7.25 -22.88
N GLU A 33 6.46 7.48 -24.15
CA GLU A 33 7.28 6.93 -25.25
C GLU A 33 8.75 7.37 -25.21
N LYS A 34 9.00 8.58 -24.68
CA LYS A 34 10.33 9.15 -24.45
C LYS A 34 10.76 9.10 -22.98
N GLY A 35 10.02 8.36 -22.15
CA GLY A 35 10.31 8.20 -20.73
C GLY A 35 11.50 7.29 -20.47
N LEU A 36 11.90 7.18 -19.20
CA LEU A 36 13.01 6.34 -18.76
C LEU A 36 12.76 4.85 -19.03
N LEU A 37 11.53 4.38 -18.81
CA LEU A 37 11.09 3.00 -18.99
C LEU A 37 9.75 2.96 -19.75
N PRO A 38 9.76 3.14 -21.08
CA PRO A 38 8.53 3.22 -21.86
C PRO A 38 7.63 2.00 -21.66
N ALA A 39 6.40 2.23 -21.18
CA ALA A 39 5.44 1.18 -20.88
C ALA A 39 5.02 0.38 -22.13
N GLY A 40 5.08 1.01 -23.31
CA GLY A 40 4.73 0.38 -24.58
C GLY A 40 5.58 -0.85 -24.92
N ASN A 41 6.80 -0.94 -24.39
CA ASN A 41 7.70 -2.07 -24.61
C ASN A 41 7.33 -3.32 -23.79
N VAL A 42 6.54 -3.15 -22.73
CA VAL A 42 6.18 -4.22 -21.78
C VAL A 42 4.72 -4.69 -21.95
N ILE A 43 3.86 -3.84 -22.51
CA ILE A 43 2.46 -4.18 -22.77
C ILE A 43 2.41 -5.21 -23.89
N GLN A 44 1.95 -6.42 -23.56
CA GLN A 44 1.71 -7.46 -24.55
C GLN A 44 0.48 -7.16 -25.41
N ARG A 45 0.33 -7.91 -26.51
CA ARG A 45 -0.86 -7.86 -27.37
C ARG A 45 -2.16 -8.12 -26.58
N GLU A 46 -3.27 -7.69 -27.15
CA GLU A 46 -4.61 -7.98 -26.61
C GLU A 46 -4.77 -9.49 -26.39
N PRO A 47 -5.23 -9.93 -25.19
CA PRO A 47 -5.39 -11.35 -24.88
C PRO A 47 -6.54 -11.93 -25.70
N GLN A 48 -6.33 -13.11 -26.28
CA GLN A 48 -7.36 -13.86 -27.00
C GLN A 48 -8.08 -14.89 -26.11
N SER A 49 -7.51 -15.19 -24.96
CA SER A 49 -8.05 -16.15 -24.00
C SER A 49 -7.90 -15.65 -22.55
N ILE A 50 -8.68 -16.23 -21.64
CA ILE A 50 -8.61 -15.91 -20.20
C ILE A 50 -7.23 -16.29 -19.64
N SER A 51 -6.65 -17.40 -20.09
CA SER A 51 -5.30 -17.81 -19.68
C SER A 51 -4.26 -16.77 -20.06
N GLU A 52 -4.31 -16.25 -21.30
CA GLU A 52 -3.39 -15.19 -21.73
C GLU A 52 -3.60 -13.89 -20.94
N PHE A 53 -4.83 -13.58 -20.52
CA PHE A 53 -5.08 -12.40 -19.67
C PHE A 53 -4.46 -12.57 -18.27
N LEU A 54 -4.52 -13.78 -17.70
CA LEU A 54 -3.97 -14.05 -16.37
C LEU A 54 -2.44 -13.95 -16.33
N ASP A 55 -1.74 -14.16 -17.45
CA ASP A 55 -0.29 -14.00 -17.54
C ASP A 55 0.15 -12.54 -17.30
N GLN A 56 -0.65 -11.57 -17.74
CA GLN A 56 -0.44 -10.15 -17.49
C GLN A 56 -1.81 -9.45 -17.32
N PRO A 57 -2.36 -9.41 -16.10
CA PRO A 57 -3.72 -8.94 -15.83
C PRO A 57 -3.78 -7.41 -15.79
N THR A 58 -3.71 -6.79 -16.96
CA THR A 58 -3.78 -5.33 -17.13
C THR A 58 -4.82 -4.92 -18.17
N LEU A 59 -5.60 -3.89 -17.84
CA LEU A 59 -6.56 -3.27 -18.76
C LEU A 59 -5.87 -2.58 -19.94
N LEU A 60 -4.61 -2.19 -19.79
CA LEU A 60 -3.84 -1.47 -20.82
C LEU A 60 -3.64 -2.27 -22.10
N ARG A 61 -3.78 -3.60 -22.05
CA ARG A 61 -3.73 -4.48 -23.25
C ARG A 61 -4.90 -4.25 -24.21
N TYR A 62 -6.03 -3.76 -23.71
CA TYR A 62 -7.19 -3.40 -24.53
C TYR A 62 -7.09 -2.00 -25.16
N ARG A 63 -5.95 -1.29 -25.03
CA ARG A 63 -5.77 0.08 -25.56
C ARG A 63 -6.08 0.19 -27.06
N TYR A 64 -5.69 -0.82 -27.84
CA TYR A 64 -5.91 -0.83 -29.30
C TYR A 64 -7.40 -0.92 -29.66
N ARG A 65 -8.22 -1.59 -28.84
CA ARG A 65 -9.67 -1.66 -29.02
C ARG A 65 -10.34 -0.29 -28.94
N TYR A 66 -9.76 0.60 -28.13
CA TYR A 66 -10.23 1.97 -27.91
C TYR A 66 -9.44 3.02 -28.69
N TRP A 67 -8.52 2.60 -29.58
CA TRP A 67 -7.67 3.49 -30.38
C TRP A 67 -6.80 4.43 -29.54
N LEU A 68 -6.40 3.98 -28.34
CA LEU A 68 -5.56 4.74 -27.43
C LEU A 68 -4.08 4.37 -27.60
N ASP A 69 -3.22 5.38 -27.65
CA ASP A 69 -1.79 5.23 -27.41
C ASP A 69 -1.54 4.80 -25.95
N THR A 70 -0.32 4.35 -25.68
CA THR A 70 0.01 3.81 -24.35
C THR A 70 -0.10 4.87 -23.27
N GLU A 71 0.33 6.10 -23.56
CA GLU A 71 0.34 7.20 -22.62
C GLU A 71 -1.10 7.64 -22.30
N SER A 72 -1.93 7.88 -23.31
CA SER A 72 -3.35 8.20 -23.10
C SER A 72 -4.12 7.08 -22.38
N ALA A 73 -3.81 5.80 -22.65
CA ALA A 73 -4.44 4.69 -21.93
C ALA A 73 -4.08 4.70 -20.44
N MET A 74 -2.81 4.98 -20.11
CA MET A 74 -2.35 5.13 -18.72
C MET A 74 -2.96 6.36 -18.05
N ASP A 75 -3.09 7.48 -18.77
CA ASP A 75 -3.76 8.69 -18.27
C ASP A 75 -5.22 8.42 -17.93
N VAL A 76 -5.97 7.73 -18.80
CA VAL A 76 -7.36 7.35 -18.54
C VAL A 76 -7.48 6.49 -17.28
N VAL A 77 -6.57 5.52 -17.10
CA VAL A 77 -6.53 4.66 -15.90
C VAL A 77 -6.23 5.50 -14.64
N CYS A 78 -5.25 6.40 -14.69
CA CYS A 78 -4.91 7.27 -13.57
C CYS A 78 -6.04 8.24 -13.22
N VAL A 79 -6.59 8.95 -14.20
CA VAL A 79 -7.66 9.95 -14.00
C VAL A 79 -8.93 9.27 -13.48
N SER A 80 -9.31 8.11 -14.03
CA SER A 80 -10.45 7.34 -13.50
C SER A 80 -10.21 6.89 -12.05
N GLY A 81 -8.98 6.46 -11.73
CA GLY A 81 -8.56 6.14 -10.37
C GLY A 81 -8.66 7.35 -9.42
N ILE A 82 -8.20 8.53 -9.85
CA ILE A 82 -8.30 9.79 -9.09
C ILE A 82 -9.76 10.15 -8.82
N ILE A 83 -10.62 10.12 -9.83
CA ILE A 83 -12.03 10.50 -9.67
C ILE A 83 -12.74 9.54 -8.71
N LEU A 84 -12.59 8.23 -8.91
CA LEU A 84 -13.25 7.23 -8.06
C LEU A 84 -12.74 7.27 -6.62
N SER A 85 -11.44 7.42 -6.42
CA SER A 85 -10.84 7.50 -5.08
C SER A 85 -11.22 8.79 -4.35
N PHE A 86 -11.29 9.92 -5.07
CA PHE A 86 -11.81 11.18 -4.53
C PHE A 86 -13.28 11.05 -4.09
N LEU A 87 -14.14 10.50 -4.96
CA LEU A 87 -15.55 10.26 -4.63
C LEU A 87 -15.71 9.32 -3.43
N ALA A 88 -14.95 8.23 -3.37
CA ALA A 88 -14.97 7.30 -2.23
C ALA A 88 -14.44 7.94 -0.93
N THR A 89 -13.54 8.92 -1.02
CA THR A 89 -13.01 9.65 0.14
C THR A 89 -14.04 10.62 0.72
N VAL A 90 -14.71 11.39 -0.14
CA VAL A 90 -15.61 12.48 0.26
C VAL A 90 -17.05 12.01 0.47
N TYR A 91 -17.53 11.05 -0.33
CA TYR A 91 -18.93 10.64 -0.35
C TYR A 91 -19.10 9.21 0.16
N ALA A 92 -19.61 9.08 1.39
CA ALA A 92 -19.73 7.81 2.09
C ALA A 92 -20.43 6.69 1.29
N PRO A 93 -21.53 6.95 0.55
CA PRO A 93 -22.20 5.92 -0.24
C PRO A 93 -21.38 5.36 -1.41
N MET A 94 -20.30 6.02 -1.84
CA MET A 94 -19.40 5.50 -2.89
C MET A 94 -18.39 4.48 -2.35
N ARG A 95 -18.32 4.25 -1.04
CA ARG A 95 -17.44 3.23 -0.43
C ARG A 95 -18.04 1.84 -0.54
N THR A 96 -18.29 1.38 -1.75
CA THR A 96 -18.89 0.06 -2.04
C THR A 96 -17.83 -0.94 -2.50
N THR A 97 -18.10 -2.25 -2.35
CA THR A 97 -17.24 -3.32 -2.86
C THR A 97 -16.84 -3.11 -4.32
N LEU A 98 -17.79 -2.68 -5.16
CA LEU A 98 -17.58 -2.46 -6.59
C LEU A 98 -16.58 -1.33 -6.85
N VAL A 99 -16.68 -0.21 -6.12
CA VAL A 99 -15.75 0.91 -6.29
C VAL A 99 -14.32 0.51 -5.89
N TYR A 100 -14.14 -0.19 -4.78
CA TYR A 100 -12.81 -0.70 -4.39
C TYR A 100 -12.29 -1.78 -5.34
N ALA A 101 -13.16 -2.63 -5.89
CA ALA A 101 -12.76 -3.60 -6.92
C ALA A 101 -12.24 -2.90 -8.19
N ILE A 102 -12.93 -1.85 -8.65
CA ILE A 102 -12.49 -1.05 -9.81
C ILE A 102 -11.16 -0.35 -9.48
N LEU A 103 -11.04 0.33 -8.35
CA LEU A 103 -9.79 0.97 -7.92
C LEU A 103 -8.62 -0.02 -7.88
N TRP A 104 -8.86 -1.22 -7.34
CA TRP A 104 -7.86 -2.29 -7.29
C TRP A 104 -7.46 -2.75 -8.69
N ILE A 105 -8.41 -3.00 -9.61
CA ILE A 105 -8.11 -3.40 -10.99
C ILE A 105 -7.33 -2.31 -11.74
N LEU A 106 -7.72 -1.04 -11.57
CA LEU A 106 -7.01 0.09 -12.16
C LEU A 106 -5.56 0.16 -11.66
N TYR A 107 -5.33 0.02 -10.35
CA TYR A 107 -3.98 0.06 -9.79
C TYR A 107 -3.16 -1.17 -10.18
N MET A 108 -3.76 -2.36 -10.18
CA MET A 108 -3.13 -3.60 -10.68
C MET A 108 -2.70 -3.47 -12.13
N SER A 109 -3.49 -2.79 -12.95
CA SER A 109 -3.17 -2.56 -14.36
C SER A 109 -1.91 -1.71 -14.52
N MET A 110 -1.75 -0.68 -13.68
CA MET A 110 -0.54 0.16 -13.63
C MET A 110 0.64 -0.62 -13.07
N TYR A 111 0.46 -1.30 -11.94
CA TYR A 111 1.50 -2.10 -11.29
C TYR A 111 2.10 -3.16 -12.22
N SER A 112 1.26 -3.85 -13.00
CA SER A 112 1.68 -4.90 -13.94
C SER A 112 2.59 -4.41 -15.07
N VAL A 113 2.60 -3.09 -15.34
CA VAL A 113 3.39 -2.46 -16.41
C VAL A 113 4.44 -1.49 -15.85
N GLY A 114 4.36 -1.17 -14.55
CA GLY A 114 5.16 -0.16 -13.88
C GLY A 114 6.61 -0.52 -13.57
N GLN A 115 7.07 -1.71 -13.98
CA GLN A 115 8.48 -2.12 -13.93
C GLN A 115 9.15 -1.78 -12.59
N THR A 116 10.40 -1.31 -12.60
CA THR A 116 11.20 -1.03 -11.40
C THR A 116 10.59 0.04 -10.49
N PHE A 117 9.83 1.00 -11.02
CA PHE A 117 9.33 2.14 -10.25
C PHE A 117 8.03 1.84 -9.48
N LEU A 118 7.19 0.90 -9.93
CA LEU A 118 6.03 0.42 -9.16
C LEU A 118 6.28 -0.91 -8.45
N TRP A 119 7.44 -1.54 -8.61
CA TRP A 119 7.80 -2.78 -7.91
C TRP A 119 8.34 -2.54 -6.49
N PHE A 120 7.78 -1.57 -5.76
CA PHE A 120 8.11 -1.31 -4.37
C PHE A 120 7.11 -1.96 -3.41
N GLN A 121 7.57 -2.22 -2.18
CA GLN A 121 6.78 -2.88 -1.13
C GLN A 121 5.49 -2.12 -0.78
N TRP A 122 5.49 -0.79 -0.93
CA TRP A 122 4.34 0.05 -0.61
C TRP A 122 3.21 -0.10 -1.64
N ASP A 123 3.54 -0.30 -2.91
CA ASP A 123 2.56 -0.58 -3.97
C ASP A 123 1.89 -1.93 -3.76
N ILE A 124 2.68 -2.95 -3.41
CA ILE A 124 2.17 -4.28 -3.05
C ILE A 124 1.25 -4.18 -1.83
N LEU A 125 1.65 -3.42 -0.80
CA LEU A 125 0.84 -3.19 0.39
C LEU A 125 -0.48 -2.47 0.04
N LEU A 126 -0.47 -1.49 -0.86
CA LEU A 126 -1.67 -0.79 -1.32
C LEU A 126 -2.61 -1.74 -2.06
N LEU A 127 -2.09 -2.63 -2.89
CA LEU A 127 -2.87 -3.66 -3.58
C LEU A 127 -3.51 -4.65 -2.61
N GLU A 128 -2.77 -5.10 -1.59
CA GLU A 128 -3.31 -5.98 -0.56
C GLU A 128 -4.36 -5.28 0.31
N ALA A 129 -4.10 -4.03 0.71
CA ALA A 129 -5.04 -3.21 1.47
C ALA A 129 -6.31 -2.91 0.65
N GLY A 130 -6.18 -2.62 -0.65
CA GLY A 130 -7.28 -2.42 -1.59
C GLY A 130 -8.12 -3.67 -1.77
N PHE A 131 -7.48 -4.84 -1.88
CA PHE A 131 -8.18 -6.14 -1.91
C PHE A 131 -8.95 -6.39 -0.62
N LEU A 132 -8.36 -6.10 0.54
CA LEU A 132 -9.08 -6.17 1.82
C LEU A 132 -10.20 -5.13 1.91
N ALA A 133 -10.02 -3.93 1.37
CA ALA A 133 -11.05 -2.89 1.33
C ALA A 133 -12.26 -3.32 0.49
N MET A 134 -12.05 -4.04 -0.61
CA MET A 134 -13.11 -4.67 -1.39
C MET A 134 -13.94 -5.65 -0.52
N ILE A 135 -13.29 -6.47 0.31
CA ILE A 135 -13.97 -7.43 1.21
C ILE A 135 -14.69 -6.71 2.38
N VAL A 136 -14.09 -5.65 2.92
CA VAL A 136 -14.63 -4.90 4.07
C VAL A 136 -15.79 -3.98 3.64
N ALA A 137 -15.75 -3.46 2.42
CA ALA A 137 -16.78 -2.56 1.91
C ALA A 137 -18.14 -3.26 1.79
N PRO A 138 -19.25 -2.55 2.05
CA PRO A 138 -20.58 -3.10 1.89
C PRO A 138 -20.89 -3.40 0.41
N LEU A 139 -21.50 -4.56 0.18
CA LEU A 139 -22.03 -4.95 -1.13
C LEU A 139 -23.37 -4.22 -1.36
N GLN A 140 -23.30 -2.96 -1.78
CA GLN A 140 -24.47 -2.19 -2.19
C GLN A 140 -24.67 -2.34 -3.70
N ILE A 141 -25.38 -3.40 -4.09
CA ILE A 141 -25.85 -3.58 -5.46
C ILE A 141 -27.25 -2.95 -5.54
N LEU A 142 -27.37 -1.90 -6.35
CA LEU A 142 -28.67 -1.38 -6.82
C LEU A 142 -29.69 -1.01 -5.71
N GLY A 143 -29.26 -0.25 -4.71
CA GLY A 143 -30.18 0.40 -3.76
C GLY A 143 -30.78 -0.49 -2.66
N LEU A 144 -30.46 -1.79 -2.63
CA LEU A 144 -30.84 -2.67 -1.54
C LEU A 144 -29.76 -2.63 -0.43
N PRO A 145 -30.11 -2.22 0.80
CA PRO A 145 -29.16 -2.26 1.90
C PRO A 145 -28.87 -3.72 2.25
N SER A 146 -27.72 -4.23 1.83
CA SER A 146 -27.21 -5.52 2.30
C SER A 146 -26.95 -5.42 3.82
N LYS A 147 -27.72 -6.16 4.61
CA LYS A 147 -27.45 -6.41 6.03
C LYS A 147 -26.20 -7.29 6.15
N HIS A 148 -25.03 -6.72 5.88
CA HIS A 148 -23.79 -7.38 6.28
C HIS A 148 -23.75 -7.43 7.80
N HIS A 149 -23.92 -8.63 8.33
CA HIS A 149 -23.64 -8.91 9.72
C HIS A 149 -22.17 -8.61 9.98
N HIS A 150 -21.92 -7.89 11.06
CA HIS A 150 -20.62 -7.46 11.53
C HIS A 150 -19.67 -8.64 11.66
N ASP A 151 -18.84 -8.87 10.65
CA ASP A 151 -17.94 -10.01 10.71
C ASP A 151 -16.61 -9.55 11.31
N ASN A 152 -16.39 -9.92 12.58
CA ASN A 152 -15.09 -9.73 13.26
C ASN A 152 -13.92 -10.29 12.43
N VAL A 153 -14.22 -11.24 11.55
CA VAL A 153 -13.30 -11.87 10.59
C VAL A 153 -12.71 -10.85 9.59
N THR A 154 -13.50 -9.93 9.04
CA THR A 154 -13.02 -8.98 8.03
C THR A 154 -12.01 -7.98 8.61
N MET A 155 -12.29 -7.43 9.79
CA MET A 155 -11.36 -6.55 10.50
C MET A 155 -10.19 -7.31 11.11
N TRP A 156 -10.30 -8.62 11.32
CA TRP A 156 -9.17 -9.46 11.70
C TRP A 156 -8.13 -9.56 10.58
N LEU A 157 -8.55 -9.66 9.31
CA LEU A 157 -7.63 -9.64 8.17
C LEU A 157 -6.86 -8.32 8.06
N VAL A 158 -7.51 -7.19 8.33
CA VAL A 158 -6.84 -5.88 8.37
C VAL A 158 -5.79 -5.83 9.48
N LYS A 159 -6.10 -6.36 10.67
CA LYS A 159 -5.13 -6.48 11.77
C LYS A 159 -3.99 -7.43 11.42
N TRP A 160 -4.29 -8.53 10.73
CA TRP A 160 -3.29 -9.47 10.23
C TRP A 160 -2.34 -8.80 9.24
N LEU A 161 -2.86 -7.99 8.30
CA LEU A 161 -2.04 -7.24 7.36
C LEU A 161 -1.07 -6.30 8.09
N LEU A 162 -1.57 -5.55 9.10
CA LEU A 162 -0.74 -4.66 9.93
C LEU A 162 0.31 -5.43 10.73
N PHE A 163 -0.09 -6.55 11.35
CA PHE A 163 0.85 -7.43 12.06
C PHE A 163 1.94 -7.93 11.12
N ARG A 164 1.57 -8.51 9.98
CA ARG A 164 2.50 -9.06 9.00
C ARG A 164 3.45 -7.98 8.49
N LEU A 165 2.96 -6.78 8.22
CA LEU A 165 3.80 -5.64 7.82
C LEU A 165 4.87 -5.32 8.87
N MET A 166 4.48 -5.15 10.14
CA MET A 166 5.42 -4.78 11.20
C MET A 166 6.37 -5.93 11.54
N PHE A 167 5.83 -7.14 11.67
CA PHE A 167 6.60 -8.35 11.97
C PHE A 167 7.60 -8.67 10.86
N ALA A 168 7.17 -8.67 9.59
CA ALA A 168 8.07 -8.92 8.47
C ALA A 168 9.16 -7.86 8.40
N SER A 169 8.85 -6.57 8.64
CA SER A 169 9.85 -5.51 8.67
C SER A 169 10.97 -5.77 9.69
N GLY A 170 10.64 -6.33 10.86
CA GLY A 170 11.63 -6.71 11.87
C GLY A 170 12.41 -7.97 11.49
N VAL A 171 11.71 -9.01 11.03
CA VAL A 171 12.31 -10.31 10.71
C VAL A 171 13.27 -10.24 9.53
N VAL A 172 12.94 -9.50 8.47
CA VAL A 172 13.82 -9.37 7.30
C VAL A 172 15.15 -8.68 7.65
N LYS A 173 15.17 -7.80 8.67
CA LYS A 173 16.42 -7.19 9.16
C LYS A 173 17.34 -8.25 9.76
N LEU A 174 16.79 -9.21 10.52
CA LEU A 174 17.58 -10.34 11.07
C LEU A 174 17.99 -11.34 9.98
N GLN A 175 17.07 -11.65 9.05
CA GLN A 175 17.32 -12.56 7.93
C GLN A 175 18.29 -11.99 6.89
N SER A 176 18.50 -10.67 6.86
CA SER A 176 19.47 -10.06 5.95
C SER A 176 20.92 -10.50 6.21
N HIS A 177 21.20 -11.12 7.37
CA HIS A 177 22.54 -11.51 7.82
C HIS A 177 23.56 -10.37 7.78
N CYS A 178 23.09 -9.12 7.82
CA CYS A 178 23.96 -7.95 7.84
C CYS A 178 24.48 -7.73 9.25
N ASP A 179 25.80 -7.63 9.39
CA ASP A 179 26.47 -7.46 10.69
C ASP A 179 25.97 -6.24 11.45
N THR A 180 25.60 -5.16 10.77
CA THR A 180 25.13 -3.91 11.42
C THR A 180 23.79 -4.07 12.12
N TRP A 181 22.90 -4.92 11.62
CA TRP A 181 21.64 -5.24 12.29
C TRP A 181 21.87 -6.13 13.51
N TRP A 182 22.79 -7.09 13.42
CA TRP A 182 23.12 -8.01 14.51
C TRP A 182 23.97 -7.37 15.61
N SER A 183 24.87 -6.43 15.27
CA SER A 183 25.69 -5.67 16.21
C SER A 183 24.95 -4.46 16.82
N LEU A 184 23.69 -4.26 16.44
CA LEU A 184 22.84 -3.13 16.83
C LEU A 184 23.34 -1.75 16.35
N THR A 185 24.29 -1.66 15.43
CA THR A 185 24.82 -0.39 14.90
C THR A 185 24.12 0.12 13.65
N ALA A 186 23.09 -0.57 13.14
CA ALA A 186 22.39 -0.19 11.91
C ALA A 186 21.83 1.26 11.91
N LEU A 187 21.42 1.78 13.06
CA LEU A 187 20.93 3.15 13.17
C LEU A 187 22.01 4.23 13.00
N ASP A 188 23.29 3.87 13.07
CA ASP A 188 24.39 4.79 12.74
C ASP A 188 24.29 5.24 11.27
N TRP A 189 23.92 4.31 10.39
CA TRP A 189 23.80 4.53 8.95
C TRP A 189 22.37 4.87 8.51
N HIS A 190 21.37 4.29 9.16
CA HIS A 190 19.97 4.42 8.73
C HIS A 190 19.48 5.86 8.66
N PHE A 191 19.87 6.71 9.61
CA PHE A 191 19.46 8.11 9.63
C PHE A 191 20.03 8.92 8.45
N GLU A 192 21.22 8.56 7.97
CA GLU A 192 21.87 9.19 6.82
C GLU A 192 21.30 8.68 5.48
N SER A 193 21.03 7.38 5.39
CA SER A 193 20.75 6.70 4.12
C SER A 193 19.27 6.51 3.80
N GLN A 194 18.36 6.94 4.66
CA GLN A 194 16.93 6.81 4.43
C GLN A 194 16.47 7.67 3.22
N CYS A 195 15.54 7.13 2.42
CA CYS A 195 15.11 7.77 1.18
C CYS A 195 14.29 9.05 1.41
N ILE A 196 13.64 9.19 2.58
CA ILE A 196 12.84 10.36 2.97
C ILE A 196 13.31 10.81 4.36
N PRO A 197 14.44 11.53 4.45
CA PRO A 197 14.99 11.94 5.74
C PRO A 197 14.09 12.95 6.43
N THR A 198 13.74 12.67 7.68
CA THR A 198 13.04 13.63 8.54
C THR A 198 14.06 14.58 9.19
N PRO A 199 13.70 15.85 9.48
CA PRO A 199 14.58 16.74 10.22
C PRO A 199 15.03 16.17 11.57
N LEU A 200 14.18 15.35 12.21
CA LEU A 200 14.49 14.66 13.46
C LEU A 200 15.61 13.64 13.32
N ALA A 201 15.73 12.98 12.17
CA ALA A 201 16.78 12.01 11.92
C ALA A 201 18.19 12.60 12.06
N TRP A 202 18.37 13.87 11.67
CA TRP A 202 19.64 14.56 11.86
C TRP A 202 20.00 14.69 13.35
N TYR A 203 19.03 15.07 14.19
CA TYR A 203 19.23 15.13 15.63
C TYR A 203 19.49 13.76 16.25
N PHE A 204 18.76 12.73 15.83
CA PHE A 204 18.94 11.37 16.33
C PHE A 204 20.27 10.76 15.91
N HIS A 205 20.77 11.09 14.72
CA HIS A 205 22.08 10.66 14.26
C HIS A 205 23.19 11.15 15.21
N HIS A 206 23.09 12.38 15.72
CA HIS A 206 24.07 12.95 16.65
C HIS A 206 23.91 12.53 18.13
N THR A 207 22.96 11.66 18.47
CA THR A 207 22.83 11.14 19.84
C THR A 207 24.00 10.20 20.20
N PRO A 208 24.28 9.95 21.50
CA PRO A 208 25.32 9.01 21.89
C PRO A 208 25.10 7.60 21.30
N GLN A 209 26.18 6.89 20.96
CA GLN A 209 26.09 5.56 20.32
C GLN A 209 25.26 4.55 21.13
N TRP A 210 25.40 4.55 22.46
CA TRP A 210 24.62 3.67 23.34
C TRP A 210 23.10 3.88 23.16
N PHE A 211 22.68 5.13 22.92
CA PHE A 211 21.27 5.47 22.72
C PHE A 211 20.78 4.95 21.37
N ARG A 212 21.59 5.04 20.32
CA ARG A 212 21.27 4.48 18.99
C ARG A 212 21.21 2.96 19.03
N MET A 213 22.14 2.29 19.72
CA MET A 213 22.10 0.83 19.90
C MET A 213 20.85 0.39 20.69
N PHE A 214 20.51 1.12 21.77
CA PHE A 214 19.28 0.89 22.52
C PHE A 214 18.02 1.11 21.68
N SER A 215 18.00 2.18 20.88
CA SER A 215 16.89 2.47 19.96
C SER A 215 16.74 1.36 18.92
N ASN A 216 17.84 0.85 18.36
CA ASN A 216 17.81 -0.26 17.41
C ASN A 216 17.26 -1.55 18.04
N ALA A 217 17.69 -1.88 19.27
CA ALA A 217 17.11 -2.99 20.02
C ALA A 217 15.60 -2.78 20.29
N SER A 218 15.20 -1.56 20.62
CA SER A 218 13.79 -1.19 20.82
C SER A 218 12.98 -1.36 19.53
N VAL A 219 13.55 -1.03 18.37
CA VAL A 219 12.94 -1.27 17.07
C VAL A 219 12.66 -2.76 16.85
N PHE A 220 13.61 -3.65 17.17
CA PHE A 220 13.38 -5.10 17.09
C PHE A 220 12.29 -5.58 18.04
N VAL A 221 12.34 -5.16 19.31
CA VAL A 221 11.33 -5.55 20.31
C VAL A 221 9.94 -5.11 19.85
N ILE A 222 9.81 -3.88 19.36
CA ILE A 222 8.52 -3.36 18.96
C ILE A 222 8.04 -4.03 17.66
N GLN A 223 8.88 -4.13 16.63
CA GLN A 223 8.48 -4.73 15.35
C GLN A 223 8.20 -6.23 15.45
N ILE A 224 8.91 -6.96 16.30
CA ILE A 224 8.77 -8.42 16.41
C ILE A 224 7.84 -8.79 17.57
N ALA A 225 8.22 -8.48 18.82
CA ALA A 225 7.50 -8.95 19.99
C ALA A 225 6.20 -8.18 20.23
N VAL A 226 6.24 -6.84 20.20
CA VAL A 226 5.04 -6.00 20.46
C VAL A 226 3.98 -6.18 19.38
N SER A 227 4.37 -6.47 18.12
CA SER A 227 3.41 -6.74 17.04
C SER A 227 2.40 -7.84 17.38
N PHE A 228 2.77 -8.88 18.15
CA PHE A 228 1.83 -9.93 18.57
C PHE A 228 0.69 -9.39 19.45
N LEU A 229 0.90 -8.25 20.14
CA LEU A 229 -0.14 -7.61 20.97
C LEU A 229 -1.29 -7.03 20.14
N PHE A 230 -1.18 -6.93 18.81
CA PHE A 230 -2.33 -6.61 17.95
C PHE A 230 -3.49 -7.61 18.08
N PHE A 231 -3.19 -8.87 18.44
CA PHE A 231 -4.17 -9.93 18.66
C PHE A 231 -4.58 -10.10 20.12
N ALA A 232 -4.06 -9.25 21.03
CA ALA A 232 -4.40 -9.33 22.44
C ALA A 232 -5.91 -9.07 22.66
N PRO A 233 -6.58 -9.81 23.56
CA PRO A 233 -8.02 -9.64 23.81
C PRO A 233 -8.33 -8.27 24.43
N THR A 234 -7.42 -7.73 25.24
CA THR A 234 -7.60 -6.45 25.94
C THR A 234 -7.37 -5.24 25.02
N LYS A 235 -8.19 -4.20 25.17
CA LYS A 235 -8.06 -2.96 24.39
C LYS A 235 -6.77 -2.21 24.71
N THR A 236 -6.36 -2.20 25.99
CA THR A 236 -5.17 -1.48 26.47
C THR A 236 -3.89 -1.98 25.81
N LEU A 237 -3.70 -3.30 25.70
CA LEU A 237 -2.52 -3.88 25.04
C LEU A 237 -2.49 -3.58 23.55
N ARG A 238 -3.65 -3.60 22.88
CA ARG A 238 -3.75 -3.22 21.46
C ARG A 238 -3.42 -1.75 21.21
N MET A 239 -3.89 -0.85 22.08
CA MET A 239 -3.55 0.57 22.01
C MET A 239 -2.07 0.81 22.27
N PHE A 240 -1.50 0.14 23.28
CA PHE A 240 -0.07 0.18 23.55
C PHE A 240 0.75 -0.25 22.33
N SER A 241 0.38 -1.39 21.70
CA SER A 241 1.00 -1.86 20.47
C SER A 241 0.92 -0.80 19.37
N PHE A 242 -0.26 -0.23 19.14
CA PHE A 242 -0.44 0.81 18.12
C PHE A 242 0.49 2.00 18.34
N TYR A 243 0.51 2.58 19.55
CA TYR A 243 1.36 3.74 19.83
C TYR A 243 2.85 3.42 19.74
N ALA A 244 3.28 2.23 20.18
CA ALA A 244 4.67 1.80 20.06
C ALA A 244 5.11 1.65 18.60
N GLN A 245 4.25 1.12 17.72
CA GLN A 245 4.58 1.04 16.29
C GLN A 245 4.65 2.42 15.63
N VAL A 246 3.76 3.34 16.02
CA VAL A 246 3.75 4.72 15.50
C VAL A 246 5.00 5.47 15.93
N SER A 247 5.49 5.29 17.17
CA SER A 247 6.66 6.02 17.67
C SER A 247 7.97 5.69 16.95
N ILE A 248 8.09 4.51 16.32
CA ILE A 248 9.28 4.15 15.52
C ILE A 248 9.26 4.77 14.12
N ARG A 249 8.08 5.19 13.65
CA ARG A 249 7.87 5.67 12.28
C ARG A 249 8.05 7.20 12.17
N MET A 250 8.20 7.90 13.29
CA MET A 250 8.46 9.35 13.39
C MET A 250 9.95 9.61 13.54
#